data_AF-A0A6L4ZIH6-F1
#
_entry.id   AF-A0A6L4ZIH6-F1
#
_cell.length_a   1.000
_cell.length_b   1.000
_cell.length_c   1.000
_cell.angle_alpha   90.00
_cell.angle_beta   90.00
_cell.angle_gamma   90.00
#
_symmetry.space_group_name_H-M   'P 1'
#
loop_
_entity.id
_entity.type
_entity.pdbx_description
1 polymer ?
#
loop_
_entity_poly.entity_id
_entity_poly.type
_entity_poly.pdbx_seq_one_letter_code
_entity_poly.pdbx_strand_id
1 'polypeptide(L)' 'MKDFYTEAEQEFYKAIELAPKNADYFAELGLFYQKINLNRQAIEMFDKAIELVPEHTTARRAKQEIRKN' A
#
# COMPACT_ATOMS: atom_id res chain seq x y z
N MET A 1 -12.88 -15.55 2.52
CA MET A 1 -12.50 -14.13 2.40
C MET A 1 -11.12 -13.85 3.00
N LYS A 2 -10.84 -14.31 4.23
CA LYS A 2 -9.52 -14.15 4.84
C LYS A 2 -8.37 -14.78 4.02
N ASP A 3 -8.61 -15.96 3.46
CA ASP A 3 -7.59 -16.70 2.70
C ASP A 3 -7.16 -15.98 1.41
N PHE A 4 -8.13 -15.44 0.64
CA PHE A 4 -7.85 -14.64 -0.55
C PHE A 4 -7.03 -13.37 -0.27
N TYR A 5 -7.24 -12.76 0.91
CA TYR A 5 -6.45 -11.59 1.28
C TYR A 5 -4.99 -11.94 1.58
N THR A 6 -4.76 -13.11 2.17
CA THR A 6 -3.42 -13.63 2.44
C THR A 6 -2.67 -13.94 1.15
N GLU A 7 -3.33 -14.50 0.13
CA GLU A 7 -2.70 -14.78 -1.16
C GLU A 7 -2.34 -13.50 -1.93
N ALA A 8 -3.26 -12.53 -2.01
CA ALA A 8 -2.99 -11.26 -2.67
C ALA A 8 -1.84 -10.49 -1.98
N GLU A 9 -1.86 -10.45 -0.64
CA GLU A 9 -0.80 -9.86 0.17
C GLU A 9 0.56 -10.53 -0.08
N GLN A 10 0.62 -11.86 -0.19
CA GLN A 10 1.85 -12.59 -0.52
C GLN A 10 2.40 -12.22 -1.90
N GLU A 11 1.56 -12.06 -2.92
CA GLU A 11 2.00 -11.65 -4.25
C GLU A 11 2.56 -10.22 -4.25
N PHE A 12 1.95 -9.30 -3.49
CA PHE A 12 2.52 -7.96 -3.30
C PHE A 12 3.87 -8.00 -2.60
N TYR A 13 4.02 -8.83 -1.55
CA TYR A 13 5.31 -8.97 -0.87
C TYR A 13 6.39 -9.53 -1.79
N LYS A 14 6.09 -10.52 -2.63
CA LYS A 14 7.03 -11.00 -3.66
C LYS A 14 7.43 -9.89 -4.64
N ALA A 15 6.46 -9.09 -5.10
CA ALA A 15 6.75 -7.96 -5.98
C ALA A 15 7.69 -6.92 -5.31
N ILE A 16 7.44 -6.63 -4.03
CA ILE A 16 8.29 -5.75 -3.22
C ILE A 16 9.68 -6.36 -3.01
N GLU A 17 9.80 -7.67 -2.76
CA GLU A 17 11.10 -8.35 -2.63
C GLU A 17 11.91 -8.28 -3.93
N LEU A 18 11.24 -8.43 -5.08
CA LEU A 18 11.87 -8.34 -6.40
C LEU A 18 12.31 -6.91 -6.76
N ALA A 19 11.54 -5.89 -6.34
CA ALA A 19 11.88 -4.48 -6.58
C ALA A 19 11.59 -3.61 -5.34
N PRO A 20 12.44 -3.65 -4.30
CA PRO A 20 12.17 -3.01 -3.01
C PRO A 20 12.23 -1.47 -3.06
N LYS A 21 12.71 -0.90 -4.17
CA LYS A 21 12.76 0.54 -4.40
C LYS A 21 11.63 1.05 -5.30
N ASN A 22 10.73 0.16 -5.74
CA ASN A 22 9.58 0.56 -6.52
C ASN A 22 8.45 1.01 -5.58
N ALA A 23 8.27 2.33 -5.47
CA ALA A 23 7.25 2.92 -4.63
C ALA A 23 5.81 2.54 -5.03
N ASP A 24 5.57 2.24 -6.32
CA ASP A 24 4.25 1.86 -6.82
C ASP A 24 3.76 0.56 -6.15
N TYR A 25 4.64 -0.40 -5.90
CA TYR A 25 4.25 -1.67 -5.26
C TYR A 25 3.79 -1.48 -3.82
N PHE A 26 4.39 -0.56 -3.08
CA PHE A 26 3.90 -0.18 -1.76
C PHE A 26 2.57 0.58 -1.86
N ALA A 27 2.41 1.48 -2.84
CA ALA A 27 1.16 2.19 -3.04
C ALA A 27 0.01 1.22 -3.40
N GLU A 28 0.24 0.26 -4.29
CA GLU A 28 -0.75 -0.75 -4.69
C GLU A 28 -1.14 -1.66 -3.51
N LEU A 29 -0.19 -2.11 -2.70
CA LEU A 29 -0.49 -2.85 -1.48
C LEU A 29 -1.28 -1.99 -0.47
N GLY A 30 -0.96 -0.70 -0.36
CA GLY A 30 -1.72 0.25 0.44
C GLY A 30 -3.18 0.40 -0.03
N LEU A 31 -3.40 0.53 -1.34
CA LEU A 31 -4.74 0.57 -1.94
C LEU A 31 -5.50 -0.73 -1.70
N PHE A 32 -4.82 -1.88 -1.78
CA PHE A 32 -5.40 -3.17 -1.45
C PHE A 32 -5.88 -3.21 0.01
N TYR A 33 -5.04 -2.82 0.97
CA TYR A 33 -5.42 -2.75 2.39
C TYR A 33 -6.58 -1.78 2.63
N GLN A 34 -6.60 -0.62 1.94
CA GLN A 34 -7.70 0.33 2.01
C GLN A 34 -9.02 -0.30 1.55
N LYS A 35 -9.02 -1.05 0.45
CA LYS A 35 -10.22 -1.72 -0.09
C LYS A 35 -10.80 -2.76 0.88
N ILE A 36 -9.96 -3.35 1.74
CA ILE A 36 -10.39 -4.32 2.75
C ILE A 36 -10.54 -3.70 4.15
N ASN A 37 -10.64 -2.36 4.23
CA ASN A 37 -10.82 -1.56 5.45
C ASN A 37 -9.69 -1.69 6.48
N LEU A 38 -8.50 -2.14 6.07
CA LEU A 38 -7.30 -2.20 6.91
C LEU A 38 -6.52 -0.87 6.82
N ASN A 39 -7.16 0.20 7.27
CA ASN A 39 -6.69 1.58 7.11
C ASN A 39 -5.32 1.84 7.76
N ARG A 40 -5.00 1.16 8.87
CA ARG A 40 -3.68 1.29 9.52
C ARG A 40 -2.58 0.76 8.60
N GLN A 41 -2.72 -0.48 8.13
CA GLN A 41 -1.74 -1.08 7.21
C GLN A 41 -1.66 -0.32 5.88
N ALA A 42 -2.79 0.19 5.37
CA ALA A 42 -2.82 1.04 4.18
C ALA A 42 -1.94 2.28 4.35
N ILE A 43 -2.10 3.00 5.47
CA ILE A 43 -1.28 4.20 5.78
C ILE A 43 0.21 3.84 5.86
N GLU A 44 0.57 2.73 6.51
CA GLU A 44 1.97 2.29 6.61
C GLU A 44 2.59 2.03 5.23
N MET A 45 1.85 1.40 4.32
CA MET A 45 2.36 1.14 2.96
C MET A 45 2.43 2.42 2.13
N PHE A 46 1.46 3.33 2.26
CA PHE A 46 1.55 4.65 1.62
C PHE A 46 2.72 5.46 2.15
N ASP A 47 3.06 5.33 3.44
CA ASP A 47 4.24 5.98 4.01
C ASP A 47 5.53 5.46 3.39
N LYS A 48 5.68 4.14 3.24
CA LYS A 48 6.83 3.56 2.52
C LYS A 48 6.92 4.05 1.08
N ALA A 49 5.80 4.14 0.37
CA ALA A 49 5.77 4.69 -0.99
C ALA A 49 6.25 6.15 -1.04
N ILE A 50 5.82 6.98 -0.07
CA ILE A 50 6.22 8.39 0.05
C ILE A 50 7.67 8.54 0.50
N GLU A 51 8.18 7.65 1.36
CA GLU A 51 9.60 7.64 1.74
C GLU A 51 10.52 7.37 0.54
N LEU A 52 10.12 6.45 -0.34
CA LEU A 52 10.86 6.12 -1.56
C LEU A 52 10.73 7.20 -2.64
N VAL A 53 9.51 7.67 -2.86
CA VAL A 53 9.19 8.73 -3.83
C VAL A 53 8.34 9.77 -3.10
N PRO A 54 8.98 10.83 -2.55
CA PRO A 54 8.26 11.87 -1.82
C PRO A 54 7.08 12.39 -2.60
N GLU A 55 7.21 12.60 -3.92
CA GLU A 55 6.19 13.14 -4.83
C GLU A 55 5.11 12.15 -5.28
N HIS A 56 5.04 10.95 -4.70
CA HIS A 56 4.05 9.95 -5.11
C HIS A 56 2.62 10.42 -4.85
N THR A 57 1.97 10.92 -5.90
CA THR A 57 0.68 11.61 -5.81
C THR A 57 -0.43 10.67 -5.33
N THR A 58 -0.48 9.45 -5.85
CA THR A 58 -1.46 8.42 -5.46
C THR A 58 -1.37 8.10 -3.96
N ALA A 59 -0.18 7.75 -3.46
CA ALA A 59 0.02 7.42 -2.04
C ALA A 59 -0.35 8.59 -1.11
N ARG A 60 0.04 9.82 -1.44
CA ARG A 60 -0.34 11.01 -0.65
C ARG A 60 -1.85 11.21 -0.61
N ARG A 61 -2.53 11.12 -1.76
CA ARG A 61 -3.98 11.30 -1.86
C ARG A 61 -4.72 10.24 -1.07
N ALA A 62 -4.40 8.96 -1.31
CA ALA A 62 -5.04 7.85 -0.62
C ALA A 62 -4.84 7.93 0.91
N LYS A 63 -3.62 8.26 1.38
CA LYS A 63 -3.34 8.48 2.80
C LYS A 63 -4.17 9.64 3.39
N GLN A 64 -4.35 10.74 2.65
CA GLN A 64 -5.18 11.86 3.10
C GLN A 64 -6.66 11.49 3.16
N GLU A 65 -7.17 10.73 2.19
CA GLU A 65 -8.54 10.25 2.16
C GLU A 65 -8.84 9.37 3.38
N ILE A 66 -7.96 8.42 3.71
CA ILE A 66 -8.13 7.56 4.89
C ILE A 66 -8.18 8.38 6.18
N ARG A 67 -7.37 9.43 6.30
CA ARG A 67 -7.32 10.28 7.52
C ARG A 67 -8.56 11.18 7.69
N LYS A 68 -9.32 11.40 6.62
CA LYS A 68 -10.51 12.26 6.64
C LYS A 68 -11.80 11.51 6.98
N ASN A 69 -11.78 10.18 6.88
CA ASN A 69 -12.89 9.28 7.25
C ASN A 69 -12.72 8.76 8.68
#